data_AF-Q70M25-F1
#
_entry.id   AF-Q70M25-F1
#
_cell.length_a   1.000
_cell.length_b   1.000
_cell.length_c   1.000
_cell.angle_alpha   90.00
_cell.angle_beta   90.00
_cell.angle_gamma   90.00
#
_symmetry.space_group_name_H-M   'P 1'
#
loop_
_entity.id
_entity.type
_entity.pdbx_description
1 polymer ?
#
loop_
_entity_poly.entity_id
_entity_poly.type
_entity_poly.pdbx_seq_one_letter_code
_entity_poly.pdbx_strand_id
1 'polypeptide(L)'
;NRTLAEAAERTNVAMGVGSQRAGLELDDEAVLESYTVVRDAAPNAFLYGNVGAAQLLEYGVDDVEEAVEMIDADAMAIHLNFLQEAVQPEGDVD
;
A
#
# COMPACT_ATOMS: atom_id res chain seq x y z
N ASN A 1 8.99 6.75 -0.34
CA ASN A 1 7.91 7.00 0.63
C ASN A 1 8.28 7.99 1.74
N ARG A 2 9.39 7.81 2.48
CA ARG A 2 9.82 8.72 3.58
C ARG A 2 9.60 10.22 3.33
N THR A 3 10.17 10.78 2.27
CA THR A 3 10.06 12.24 1.99
C THR A 3 8.62 12.72 1.78
N LEU A 4 7.74 11.90 1.20
CA LEU A 4 6.32 12.24 1.05
C LEU A 4 5.61 12.19 2.40
N ALA A 5 5.94 11.21 3.24
CA ALA A 5 5.38 11.08 4.59
C ALA A 5 5.79 12.28 5.48
N GLU A 6 7.05 12.68 5.47
CA GLU A 6 7.51 13.89 6.19
C GLU A 6 6.78 15.16 5.73
N ALA A 7 6.47 15.26 4.43
CA ALA A 7 5.68 16.37 3.91
C ALA A 7 4.21 16.29 4.35
N ALA A 8 3.61 15.11 4.32
CA ALA A 8 2.25 14.84 4.78
C ALA A 8 2.07 15.22 6.25
N GLU A 9 2.99 14.76 7.12
CA GLU A 9 3.03 15.10 8.55
C GLU A 9 3.08 16.61 8.78
N ARG A 10 3.98 17.31 8.08
CA ARG A 10 4.17 18.76 8.24
C ARG A 10 3.01 19.60 7.71
N THR A 11 2.24 19.07 6.76
CA THR A 11 1.18 19.81 6.06
C THR A 11 -0.22 19.37 6.46
N ASN A 12 -0.34 18.30 7.25
CA ASN A 12 -1.60 17.68 7.62
C ASN A 12 -2.45 17.28 6.39
N VAL A 13 -1.78 16.78 5.35
CA VAL A 13 -2.41 16.21 4.15
C VAL A 13 -2.32 14.70 4.25
N ALA A 14 -3.42 13.99 3.98
CA ALA A 14 -3.44 12.54 3.97
C ALA A 14 -2.49 11.96 2.91
N MET A 15 -1.83 10.85 3.21
CA MET A 15 -0.94 10.15 2.27
C MET A 15 -1.37 8.71 2.05
N GLY A 16 -1.48 8.32 0.79
CA GLY A 16 -1.58 6.92 0.39
C GLY A 16 -0.24 6.35 -0.01
N VAL A 17 0.00 5.08 0.28
CA VAL A 17 1.09 4.32 -0.34
C VAL A 17 0.67 3.74 -1.70
N GLY A 18 1.66 3.29 -2.47
CA GLY A 18 1.40 2.43 -3.63
C GLY A 18 0.90 1.05 -3.20
N SER A 19 0.51 0.20 -4.15
CA SER A 19 0.05 -1.17 -3.87
C SER A 19 1.04 -1.90 -2.94
N GLN A 20 0.51 -2.46 -1.85
CA GLN A 20 1.29 -3.19 -0.84
C GLN A 20 1.45 -4.67 -1.17
N ARG A 21 0.95 -5.13 -2.33
CA ARG A 21 1.14 -6.51 -2.82
C ARG A 21 2.59 -6.99 -2.68
N ALA A 22 3.54 -6.18 -3.12
CA ALA A 22 4.96 -6.52 -3.03
C ALA A 22 5.46 -6.65 -1.58
N GLY A 23 4.95 -5.84 -0.65
CA GLY A 23 5.29 -5.93 0.76
C GLY A 23 4.65 -7.13 1.49
N LEU A 24 3.57 -7.70 0.93
CA LEU A 24 2.89 -8.88 1.48
C LEU A 24 3.46 -10.19 0.89
N GLU A 25 3.81 -10.19 -0.40
CA GLU A 25 4.18 -11.42 -1.12
C GLU A 25 5.69 -11.66 -1.18
N LEU A 26 6.52 -10.61 -1.12
CA LEU A 26 7.97 -10.75 -1.20
C LEU A 26 8.58 -10.82 0.18
N ASP A 27 9.32 -11.90 0.46
CA ASP A 27 10.20 -12.02 1.62
C ASP A 27 11.49 -11.20 1.39
N ASP A 28 11.33 -9.87 1.31
CA ASP A 28 12.39 -8.88 1.10
C ASP A 28 12.25 -7.71 2.09
N GLU A 29 13.13 -7.69 3.09
CA GLU A 29 13.16 -6.65 4.13
C GLU A 29 13.28 -5.23 3.57
N ALA A 30 14.01 -5.04 2.46
CA ALA A 30 14.16 -3.71 1.87
C ALA A 30 12.86 -3.24 1.21
N VAL A 31 12.06 -4.17 0.69
CA VAL A 31 10.72 -3.87 0.17
C VAL A 31 9.79 -3.51 1.33
N LEU A 32 9.77 -4.29 2.40
CA LEU A 32 8.96 -4.02 3.59
C LEU A 32 9.31 -2.65 4.22
N GLU A 33 10.59 -2.37 4.41
CA GLU A 33 11.09 -1.08 4.93
C GLU A 33 10.64 0.10 4.05
N SER A 34 10.55 -0.11 2.73
CA SER A 34 10.10 0.94 1.82
C SER A 34 8.66 1.41 2.08
N TYR A 35 7.83 0.56 2.70
CA TYR A 35 6.47 0.90 3.15
C TYR A 35 6.46 1.35 4.60
N THR A 36 6.93 0.52 5.55
CA THR A 36 6.82 0.77 7.01
C THR A 36 7.39 2.12 7.44
N VAL A 37 8.41 2.62 6.71
CA VAL A 37 9.02 3.93 6.91
C VAL A 37 8.03 5.11 6.90
N VAL A 38 6.84 4.96 6.31
CA VAL A 38 5.85 6.04 6.28
C VAL A 38 5.32 6.38 7.66
N ARG A 39 5.03 5.39 8.52
CA ARG A 39 4.48 5.66 9.85
C ARG A 39 5.53 6.26 10.78
N ASP A 40 6.78 5.80 10.67
CA ASP A 40 7.93 6.39 11.36
C ASP A 40 8.11 7.88 11.01
N ALA A 41 7.95 8.22 9.72
CA ALA A 41 8.14 9.57 9.21
C ALA A 41 6.92 10.47 9.39
N ALA A 42 5.72 9.90 9.52
CA ALA A 42 4.45 10.59 9.68
C ALA A 42 3.59 9.95 10.78
N PRO A 43 3.98 10.12 12.06
CA PRO A 43 3.32 9.46 13.18
C PRO A 43 1.89 9.96 13.42
N ASN A 44 1.50 11.14 12.92
CA ASN A 44 0.17 11.71 13.16
C ASN A 44 -0.63 11.94 11.87
N ALA A 45 0.02 11.92 10.70
CA ALA A 45 -0.70 12.05 9.43
C ALA A 45 -1.69 10.91 9.23
N PHE A 46 -2.81 11.22 8.59
CA PHE A 46 -3.74 10.22 8.10
C PHE A 46 -3.08 9.43 6.96
N LEU A 47 -2.83 8.15 7.16
CA LEU A 47 -2.25 7.26 6.16
C LEU A 47 -3.30 6.27 5.67
N TYR A 48 -3.27 5.95 4.38
CA TYR A 48 -4.10 4.86 3.86
C TYR A 48 -3.26 3.87 3.05
N GLY A 49 -3.53 2.59 3.30
CA GLY A 49 -2.93 1.48 2.57
C GLY A 49 -3.56 1.30 1.20
N ASN A 50 -3.02 0.37 0.43
CA ASN A 50 -3.45 0.17 -0.95
C ASN A 50 -3.28 -1.28 -1.38
N VAL A 51 -4.36 -1.90 -1.85
CA VAL A 51 -4.35 -3.21 -2.51
C VAL A 51 -5.18 -3.14 -3.80
N GLY A 52 -4.90 -4.02 -4.75
CA GLY A 52 -5.68 -4.10 -5.98
C GLY A 52 -6.89 -5.02 -5.81
N ALA A 53 -7.98 -4.70 -6.53
CA ALA A 53 -9.18 -5.53 -6.50
C ALA A 53 -8.93 -6.95 -7.03
N ALA A 54 -7.97 -7.15 -7.94
CA ALA A 54 -7.60 -8.49 -8.42
C ALA A 54 -7.05 -9.37 -7.28
N GLN A 55 -6.25 -8.80 -6.37
CA GLN A 55 -5.72 -9.55 -5.21
C GLN A 55 -6.82 -9.99 -4.25
N LEU A 56 -7.97 -9.30 -4.18
CA LEU A 56 -9.09 -9.68 -3.30
C LEU A 56 -9.78 -10.99 -3.73
N LEU A 57 -9.44 -11.55 -4.89
CA LEU A 57 -9.87 -12.91 -5.27
C LEU A 57 -9.08 -13.99 -4.51
N GLU A 58 -7.87 -13.66 -4.06
CA GLU A 58 -6.94 -14.56 -3.36
C GLU A 58 -6.80 -14.20 -1.88
N TYR A 59 -6.83 -12.91 -1.56
CA TYR A 59 -6.66 -12.37 -0.23
C TYR A 59 -7.93 -12.51 0.60
N GLY A 60 -7.76 -12.91 1.85
CA GLY A 60 -8.76 -12.85 2.91
C GLY A 60 -8.74 -11.51 3.65
N VAL A 61 -9.49 -11.47 4.75
CA VAL A 61 -9.47 -10.31 5.66
C VAL A 61 -8.11 -10.20 6.33
N ASP A 62 -7.52 -11.33 6.75
CA ASP A 62 -6.22 -11.37 7.44
C ASP A 62 -5.10 -10.72 6.61
N ASP A 63 -5.04 -10.96 5.29
CA ASP A 63 -4.04 -10.34 4.40
C ASP A 63 -4.24 -8.82 4.29
N VAL A 64 -5.50 -8.35 4.33
CA VAL A 64 -5.82 -6.93 4.33
C VAL A 64 -5.48 -6.30 5.69
N GLU A 65 -5.68 -7.02 6.79
CA GLU A 65 -5.26 -6.59 8.12
C GLU A 65 -3.73 -6.48 8.21
N GLU A 66 -2.98 -7.41 7.64
CA GLU A 66 -1.51 -7.32 7.54
C GLU A 66 -1.07 -6.08 6.74
N ALA A 67 -1.76 -5.76 5.64
CA ALA A 67 -1.51 -4.53 4.88
C ALA A 67 -1.79 -3.27 5.71
N VAL A 68 -2.83 -3.27 6.54
CA VAL A 68 -3.14 -2.18 7.47
C VAL A 68 -2.02 -2.05 8.51
N GLU A 69 -1.62 -3.15 9.14
CA GLU A 69 -0.60 -3.19 10.18
C GLU A 69 0.78 -2.73 9.67
N MET A 70 1.12 -3.06 8.42
CA MET A 70 2.40 -2.68 7.78
C MET A 70 2.70 -1.18 7.86
N ILE A 71 1.67 -0.31 7.85
CA ILE A 71 1.85 1.14 7.93
C ILE A 71 1.00 1.81 9.02
N ASP A 72 0.38 1.00 9.89
CA ASP A 72 -0.65 1.44 10.85
C ASP A 72 -1.71 2.32 10.15
N ALA A 73 -2.33 1.80 9.09
CA ALA A 73 -3.19 2.57 8.20
C ALA A 73 -4.52 2.99 8.86
N ASP A 74 -4.95 4.21 8.60
CA ASP A 74 -6.26 4.73 9.02
C ASP A 74 -7.41 4.30 8.08
N ALA A 75 -7.07 3.93 6.84
CA ALA A 75 -8.00 3.43 5.82
C ALA A 75 -7.29 2.57 4.76
N MET A 76 -8.07 1.88 3.93
CA MET A 76 -7.56 1.12 2.77
C MET A 76 -8.17 1.62 1.46
N ALA A 77 -7.33 1.84 0.46
CA ALA A 77 -7.75 2.05 -0.91
C ALA A 77 -7.75 0.72 -1.67
N ILE A 78 -8.88 0.38 -2.31
CA ILE A 78 -8.97 -0.73 -3.25
C ILE A 78 -8.91 -0.16 -4.66
N HIS A 79 -7.80 -0.36 -5.37
CA HIS A 79 -7.65 0.20 -6.71
C HIS A 79 -8.22 -0.74 -7.79
N LEU A 80 -8.79 -0.12 -8.83
CA LEU A 80 -9.24 -0.80 -10.04
C LEU A 80 -8.33 -0.38 -11.19
N ASN A 81 -7.55 -1.32 -11.72
CA ASN A 81 -6.57 -1.07 -12.77
C ASN A 81 -6.74 -2.02 -13.97
N PHE A 82 -7.93 -2.57 -14.20
CA PHE A 82 -8.23 -3.54 -15.26
C PHE A 82 -7.69 -3.15 -16.65
N LEU A 83 -7.76 -1.87 -17.04
CA LEU A 83 -7.21 -1.43 -18.32
C LEU A 83 -5.68 -1.49 -18.34
N GLN A 84 -5.04 -1.14 -17.23
CA GLN A 84 -3.59 -1.23 -17.09
C GLN A 84 -3.13 -2.69 -17.19
N GLU A 85 -3.80 -3.59 -16.48
CA GLU A 85 -3.54 -5.04 -16.56
C GLU A 85 -3.72 -5.56 -17.99
N ALA A 86 -4.80 -5.15 -18.67
CA ALA A 86 -5.08 -5.59 -20.05
C ALA A 86 -4.04 -5.15 -21.08
N VAL A 87 -3.27 -4.08 -20.84
CA VAL A 87 -2.30 -3.54 -21.80
C VAL A 87 -0.84 -3.78 -21.42
N GLN A 88 -0.54 -4.05 -20.15
CA GLN A 88 0.84 -4.25 -19.70
C GLN A 88 1.32 -5.68 -20.05
N PRO A 89 2.60 -5.85 -20.46
CA PRO A 89 3.09 -7.15 -20.94
C PRO A 89 2.92 -8.31 -19.93
N GLU A 90 3.01 -8.00 -18.65
CA GLU A 90 2.94 -8.91 -17.49
C GLU A 90 1.60 -8.83 -16.73
N GLY A 91 0.56 -8.26 -17.35
CA GLY A 91 -0.68 -7.98 -16.65
C GLY A 91 -1.53 -9.21 -16.37
N ASP A 92 -2.30 -9.12 -15.29
CA ASP A 92 -3.25 -10.13 -14.83
C ASP A 92 -4.61 -9.91 -15.49
N VAL A 93 -4.91 -10.71 -16.51
CA VAL A 93 -6.07 -10.51 -17.41
C VAL A 93 -7.15 -11.59 -17.30
N ASP A 94 -6.94 -12.59 -16.44
CA ASP A 94 -7.79 -13.78 -16.31
C ASP A 94 -8.87 -13.67 -15.22
#